data_AF-R7TN88-F1
#
_entry.id   AF-R7TN88-F1
#
_cell.length_a   1.000
_cell.length_b   1.000
_cell.length_c   1.000
_cell.angle_alpha   90.00
_cell.angle_beta   90.00
_cell.angle_gamma   90.00
#
_symmetry.space_group_name_H-M   'P 1'
#
loop_
_entity.id
_entity.type
_entity.pdbx_description
1 polymer ?
#
loop_
_entity_poly.entity_id
_entity_poly.type
_entity_poly.pdbx_seq_one_letter_code
_entity_poly.pdbx_strand_id
1 'polypeptide(L)'
;RLKVIDAYLFYVILTGVIQFGYCALVGTYPFNSFLSGFISCVGSFVLAACLRVQANPQNKSDFLSISPERAFGDFIFAHVILHLVVMNFIG
;
A
#
# COMPACT_ATOMS: atom_id res chain seq x y z
N ARG A 1 16.27 7.38 1.62
CA ARG A 1 15.21 6.87 0.72
C ARG A 1 14.51 5.66 1.34
N LEU A 2 15.21 4.55 1.61
CA LEU A 2 14.62 3.37 2.28
C LEU A 2 13.91 3.67 3.62
N LYS A 3 14.53 4.45 4.51
CA LYS A 3 13.92 4.86 5.80
C LYS A 3 12.55 5.55 5.65
N VAL A 4 12.32 6.29 4.57
CA VAL A 4 11.02 6.95 4.31
C VAL A 4 9.98 5.92 3.91
N ILE A 5 10.36 4.94 3.09
CA ILE A 5 9.50 3.83 2.69
C ILE A 5 9.18 2.96 3.91
N ASP A 6 10.14 2.70 4.79
CA ASP A 6 9.93 1.99 6.05
C ASP A 6 8.95 2.73 6.98
N ALA A 7 9.08 4.05 7.13
CA ALA A 7 8.15 4.86 7.91
C ALA A 7 6.73 4.85 7.31
N TYR A 8 6.62 4.92 5.99
CA TYR A 8 5.35 4.79 5.28
C TYR A 8 4.71 3.40 5.49
N LEU A 9 5.48 2.32 5.35
CA LEU A 9 5.02 0.94 5.60
C LEU A 9 4.48 0.79 7.02
N PHE A 10 5.18 1.35 8.01
CA PHE A 10 4.73 1.34 9.41
C PHE A 10 3.42 2.11 9.60
N TYR A 11 3.29 3.30 9.02
CA TYR A 11 2.06 4.09 9.04
C TYR A 11 0.87 3.33 8.44
N VAL A 12 1.07 2.68 7.29
CA VAL A 12 0.01 1.93 6.60
C VAL A 12 -0.44 0.72 7.42
N ILE A 13 0.49 -0.04 8.01
CA ILE A 13 0.16 -1.14 8.93
C ILE A 13 -0.65 -0.62 10.12
N LEU A 14 -0.18 0.44 10.77
CA LEU A 14 -0.85 1.01 11.95
C LEU A 14 -2.30 1.39 11.61
N THR A 15 -2.51 2.04 10.47
CA THR A 15 -3.83 2.43 9.98
C THR A 15 -4.73 1.22 9.75
N GLY A 16 -4.21 0.17 9.09
CA GLY A 16 -4.95 -1.07 8.86
C GLY A 16 -5.34 -1.80 10.15
N VAL A 17 -4.44 -1.83 11.14
CA VAL A 17 -4.70 -2.40 12.47
C VAL A 17 -5.79 -1.61 13.18
N ILE A 18 -5.75 -0.28 13.14
CA ILE A 18 -6.77 0.58 13.74
C ILE A 18 -8.14 0.35 13.07
N GLN A 19 -8.21 0.28 11.73
CA GLN A 19 -9.43 -0.02 10.99
C GLN A 19 -10.02 -1.39 11.36
N PHE A 20 -9.16 -2.42 11.41
CA PHE A 20 -9.58 -3.76 11.81
C PHE A 20 -10.08 -3.79 13.25
N GLY A 21 -9.37 -3.13 14.17
CA GLY A 21 -9.78 -2.99 15.57
C GLY A 21 -11.13 -2.29 15.71
N TYR A 22 -11.36 -1.20 14.98
CA TYR A 22 -12.65 -0.50 14.97
C TYR A 22 -13.79 -1.41 14.48
N CYS A 23 -13.58 -2.12 13.37
CA CYS A 23 -14.55 -3.07 12.82
C CYS A 23 -14.88 -4.21 13.79
N ALA A 24 -13.87 -4.75 14.48
CA ALA A 24 -14.04 -5.79 15.48
C ALA A 24 -14.81 -5.32 16.74
N LEU A 25 -14.68 -4.03 17.11
CA LEU A 25 -15.31 -3.45 18.31
C LEU A 25 -16.72 -2.91 18.05
N VAL A 26 -16.93 -2.21 16.94
CA VAL A 26 -18.17 -1.47 16.65
C VAL A 26 -19.09 -2.24 15.70
N GLY A 27 -18.56 -3.21 14.96
CA GLY A 27 -19.30 -4.02 14.01
C GLY A 27 -18.99 -3.66 12.55
N THR A 28 -19.62 -4.40 11.65
CA THR A 28 -19.24 -4.49 10.23
C THR A 28 -20.10 -3.66 9.30
N TYR A 29 -21.10 -2.91 9.78
CA TYR A 29 -21.97 -2.10 8.93
C TYR A 29 -21.47 -0.65 8.82
N PRO A 30 -21.26 -0.09 7.61
CA PRO A 30 -21.33 -0.73 6.28
C PRO A 30 -20.06 -1.53 5.91
N PHE A 31 -20.24 -2.75 5.42
CA PHE A 31 -19.12 -3.69 5.19
C PHE A 31 -18.26 -3.29 4.01
N ASN A 32 -18.86 -2.75 2.94
CA ASN A 32 -18.14 -2.27 1.77
C ASN A 32 -17.17 -1.14 2.12
N SER A 33 -17.59 -0.19 2.97
CA SER A 33 -16.72 0.91 3.37
C SER A 33 -15.54 0.44 4.24
N PHE A 34 -15.78 -0.52 5.15
CA PHE A 34 -14.69 -1.17 5.88
C PHE A 34 -13.74 -1.90 4.93
N LEU A 35 -14.28 -2.75 4.06
CA LEU A 35 -13.50 -3.57 3.15
C LEU A 35 -12.69 -2.71 2.17
N SER A 36 -13.29 -1.65 1.61
CA SER A 36 -12.63 -0.67 0.75
C SER A 36 -11.45 -0.01 1.47
N GLY A 37 -11.67 0.50 2.68
CA GLY A 37 -10.62 1.13 3.48
C GLY A 37 -9.50 0.16 3.86
N PHE A 38 -9.85 -1.05 4.28
CA PHE A 38 -8.89 -2.08 4.67
C PHE A 38 -8.06 -2.56 3.47
N ILE A 39 -8.68 -2.80 2.32
CA ILE A 39 -7.99 -3.16 1.06
C ILE A 39 -7.08 -2.02 0.61
N SER A 40 -7.47 -0.76 0.78
CA SER A 40 -6.60 0.39 0.49
C SER A 40 -5.30 0.35 1.31
N CYS A 41 -5.40 0.03 2.61
CA CYS A 41 -4.23 -0.15 3.48
C CYS A 41 -3.37 -1.35 3.03
N VAL A 42 -3.97 -2.52 2.82
CA VAL A 42 -3.24 -3.73 2.40
C VAL A 42 -2.56 -3.52 1.04
N GLY A 43 -3.27 -2.98 0.05
CA GLY A 43 -2.74 -2.69 -1.28
C GLY A 43 -1.60 -1.68 -1.22
N SER A 44 -1.76 -0.60 -0.47
CA SER A 44 -0.72 0.41 -0.28
C SER A 44 0.54 -0.16 0.37
N PHE A 45 0.39 -1.09 1.31
CA PHE A 45 1.51 -1.78 1.94
C PHE A 45 2.27 -2.66 0.94
N VAL A 46 1.54 -3.50 0.17
CA VAL A 46 2.14 -4.38 -0.83
C VAL A 46 2.90 -3.58 -1.88
N LEU A 47 2.30 -2.51 -2.41
CA LEU A 47 2.97 -1.65 -3.40
C LEU A 47 4.25 -1.00 -2.84
N ALA A 48 4.22 -0.50 -1.60
CA ALA A 48 5.40 0.08 -0.98
C ALA A 48 6.48 -0.96 -0.64
N ALA A 49 6.09 -2.19 -0.29
CA ALA A 49 7.03 -3.29 -0.10
C ALA A 49 7.72 -3.66 -1.42
N CYS A 50 6.98 -3.71 -2.53
CA CYS A 50 7.54 -3.91 -3.87
C CYS A 50 8.53 -2.79 -4.23
N LEU A 51 8.15 -1.52 -4.01
CA LEU A 51 9.04 -0.38 -4.23
C LEU A 51 10.29 -0.46 -3.35
N ARG A 52 10.15 -0.88 -2.09
CA ARG A 52 11.27 -1.06 -1.16
C ARG A 52 12.27 -2.09 -1.65
N VAL A 53 11.79 -3.22 -2.17
CA VAL A 53 12.64 -4.29 -2.73
C VAL A 53 13.36 -3.79 -3.98
N GLN A 54 12.65 -3.14 -4.90
CA GLN A 54 13.24 -2.61 -6.14
C GLN A 54 14.23 -1.45 -5.89
N ALA A 55 13.99 -0.65 -4.85
CA ALA A 55 14.87 0.46 -4.46
C ALA A 55 16.06 0.04 -3.58
N ASN A 56 16.12 -1.22 -3.13
CA ASN A 56 17.22 -1.70 -2.30
C ASN A 56 18.47 -1.95 -3.17
N PRO A 57 19.59 -1.25 -2.95
CA PRO A 57 20.81 -1.45 -3.75
C PRO A 57 21.37 -2.87 -3.67
N GLN A 58 21.07 -3.61 -2.59
CA GLN A 58 21.47 -5.02 -2.44
C GLN A 58 20.77 -5.94 -3.45
N ASN A 59 19.57 -5.59 -3.92
CA ASN A 59 18.79 -6.35 -4.88
C ASN A 59 19.01 -5.90 -6.33
N LYS A 60 19.97 -4.99 -6.57
CA LYS A 60 20.18 -4.39 -7.91
C LYS A 60 20.55 -5.44 -8.98
N SER A 61 21.20 -6.54 -8.59
CA SER A 61 21.53 -7.66 -9.48
C SER A 61 20.29 -8.37 -10.02
N ASP A 62 19.18 -8.34 -9.28
CA ASP A 62 17.94 -9.03 -9.64
C ASP A 62 17.04 -8.15 -10.53
N PHE A 63 17.28 -6.83 -10.51
CA PHE A 63 16.48 -5.80 -11.19
C PHE A 63 17.31 -4.96 -12.18
N LEU A 64 18.24 -5.59 -12.91
CA LEU A 64 19.18 -4.90 -13.82
C LEU A 64 18.52 -4.02 -14.90
N SER A 65 17.27 -4.32 -15.28
CA SER A 65 16.50 -3.58 -16.29
C SER A 65 15.54 -2.54 -15.71
N ILE A 66 15.45 -2.41 -14.38
CA ILE A 66 14.54 -1.49 -13.71
C ILE A 66 15.34 -0.34 -13.10
N SER A 67 15.18 0.86 -13.65
CA SER A 67 15.72 2.07 -13.05
C SER A 67 14.89 2.49 -11.83
N PRO A 68 15.48 3.19 -10.84
CA PRO A 68 14.73 3.71 -9.70
C PRO A 68 13.56 4.62 -10.09
N GLU A 69 13.72 5.37 -11.18
CA GLU A 69 12.68 6.27 -11.71
C GLU A 69 11.51 5.46 -12.30
N ARG A 70 11.79 4.35 -12.99
CA ARG A 70 10.78 3.44 -13.50
C ARG A 70 10.02 2.75 -12.37
N ALA A 71 10.73 2.21 -11.38
CA ALA A 71 10.13 1.59 -10.19
C ALA A 71 9.18 2.56 -9.46
N PHE A 72 9.58 3.83 -9.34
CA PHE A 72 8.73 4.86 -8.76
C PHE A 72 7.53 5.19 -9.64
N GLY A 73 7.71 5.28 -10.97
CA GLY A 73 6.60 5.47 -11.92
C GLY A 73 5.55 4.36 -11.84
N ASP A 74 6.00 3.10 -11.83
CA ASP A 74 5.14 1.93 -11.70
C ASP A 74 4.39 1.93 -10.36
N PHE A 75 5.07 2.34 -9.27
CA PHE A 75 4.45 2.50 -7.95
C PHE A 75 3.32 3.54 -7.96
N ILE A 76 3.55 4.74 -8.52
CA ILE A 76 2.54 5.80 -8.58
C ILE A 76 1.35 5.37 -9.45
N PHE A 77 1.61 4.77 -10.61
CA PHE A 77 0.57 4.30 -11.51
C PHE A 77 -0.33 3.25 -10.84
N ALA A 78 0.28 2.25 -10.19
CA ALA A 78 -0.47 1.23 -9.46
C ALA A 78 -1.27 1.83 -8.28
N HIS A 79 -0.71 2.84 -7.60
CA HIS A 79 -1.38 3.51 -6.48
C HIS A 79 -2.61 4.31 -6.92
N VAL A 80 -2.54 4.98 -8.09
CA VAL A 80 -3.69 5.67 -8.70
C VAL A 80 -4.81 4.68 -9.03
N ILE A 81 -4.48 3.54 -9.66
CA ILE A 81 -5.48 2.51 -9.98
C ILE A 81 -6.10 1.94 -8.70
N LEU A 82 -5.28 1.64 -7.69
CA LEU A 82 -5.77 1.16 -6.40
C LEU A 82 -6.79 2.14 -5.79
N HIS A 83 -6.46 3.43 -5.74
CA HIS A 83 -7.35 4.44 -5.15
C HIS A 83 -8.60 4.66 -5.97
N LEU A 84 -8.53 4.57 -7.30
CA LEU A 84 -9.72 4.62 -8.16
C LEU A 84 -10.71 3.49 -7.81
N VAL A 85 -10.21 2.25 -7.67
CA VAL A 85 -11.04 1.08 -7.34
C VAL A 85 -11.60 1.19 -5.93
N VAL A 86 -10.78 1.59 -4.95
CA VAL A 86 -11.21 1.80 -3.56
C VAL A 86 -12.34 2.84 -3.48
N MET A 87 -12.18 3.98 -4.14
CA MET A 87 -13.20 5.04 -4.14
C MET A 87 -14.48 4.63 -4.85
N ASN A 88 -14.39 3.78 -5.89
CA ASN A 88 -15.56 3.23 -6.56
C ASN A 88 -16.31 2.20 -5.68
N PHE A 89 -15.59 1.45 -4.85
CA PHE A 89 -16.12 0.35 -4.04
C PHE A 89 -16.56 0.76 -2.61
N ILE A 90 -16.21 1.96 -2.13
CA ILE A 90 -16.46 2.36 -0.73
C ILE A 90 -17.95 2.49 -0.36
N GLY A 91 -18.83 2.64 -1.35
CA GLY A 91 -20.29 2.76 -1.21
C GLY A 91 -21.00 1.43 -1.04
#